data_AF-A0A7V7VLB8-F1
#
_entry.id   AF-A0A7V7VLB8-F1
#
_cell.length_a   1.000
_cell.length_b   1.000
_cell.length_c   1.000
_cell.angle_alpha   90.00
_cell.angle_beta   90.00
_cell.angle_gamma   90.00
#
_symmetry.space_group_name_H-M   'P 1'
#
loop_
_entity.id
_entity.type
_entity.pdbx_description
1 polymer ?
#
loop_
_entity_poly.entity_id
_entity_poly.type
_entity_poly.pdbx_seq_one_letter_code
_entity_poly.pdbx_strand_id
1 'polypeptide(L)'
;MLDTIPDNYGMYAGDGLSDNWQVQYFGSNNPKAGPTVDADGSGQNNLFKWIAGLNPVDGSRFTAAASPIPGQPGKMWFSFSPLVAGRTYTVENNDTLLPGAWHALTGFSQSDSGTTRTVTDNTAPGTHRFYRVLIGMP
;
A
#
# COMPACT_ATOMS: atom_id res chain seq x y z
N MET A 1 -11.56 17.07 24.76
CA MET A 1 -12.15 15.73 24.98
C MET A 1 -11.16 14.73 24.43
N LEU A 2 -10.70 13.79 25.25
CA LEU A 2 -9.90 12.67 24.77
C LEU A 2 -10.88 11.73 24.07
N ASP A 3 -10.70 11.53 22.77
CA ASP A 3 -11.53 10.63 22.00
C ASP A 3 -11.21 9.17 22.39
N THR A 4 -12.21 8.50 22.96
CA THR A 4 -12.10 7.14 23.50
C THR A 4 -12.65 6.06 22.57
N ILE A 5 -13.21 6.42 21.40
CA ILE A 5 -13.76 5.46 20.43
C ILE A 5 -13.20 5.80 19.04
N PRO A 6 -12.50 4.89 18.36
CA PRO A 6 -11.96 5.17 17.02
C PRO A 6 -13.05 5.61 16.03
N ASP A 7 -12.78 6.66 15.27
CA ASP A 7 -13.59 7.12 14.12
C ASP A 7 -14.98 7.65 14.53
N ASN A 8 -15.05 8.49 15.56
CA ASN A 8 -16.29 9.10 16.04
C ASN A 8 -16.23 10.63 16.26
N TYR A 9 -15.12 11.29 15.92
CA TYR A 9 -14.90 12.68 16.29
C TYR A 9 -15.46 13.68 15.26
N GLY A 10 -16.65 14.23 15.52
CA GLY A 10 -17.18 15.38 14.78
C GLY A 10 -17.29 15.11 13.28
N MET A 11 -16.62 15.92 12.45
CA MET A 11 -16.63 15.72 10.98
C MET A 11 -15.73 14.58 10.48
N TYR A 12 -14.93 13.98 11.37
CA TYR A 12 -14.07 12.84 11.07
C TYR A 12 -14.75 11.51 11.35
N ALA A 13 -15.91 11.52 12.02
CA ALA A 13 -16.64 10.32 12.40
C ALA A 13 -17.13 9.47 11.21
N GLY A 14 -16.91 8.16 11.33
CA GLY A 14 -17.44 7.10 10.45
C GLY A 14 -16.87 7.11 9.03
N ASP A 15 -15.69 7.68 8.82
CA ASP A 15 -15.10 7.84 7.49
C ASP A 15 -14.05 6.76 7.15
N GLY A 16 -13.76 5.87 8.10
CA GLY A 16 -12.83 4.76 7.95
C GLY A 16 -11.37 5.14 8.17
N LEU A 17 -11.09 6.36 8.64
CA LEU A 17 -9.77 6.78 9.13
C LEU A 17 -9.73 6.82 10.66
N SER A 18 -8.51 6.88 11.20
CA SER A 18 -8.33 7.17 12.62
C SER A 18 -8.44 8.67 12.87
N ASP A 19 -9.35 9.09 13.76
CA ASP A 19 -9.47 10.48 14.21
C ASP A 19 -8.13 11.05 14.70
N ASN A 20 -7.37 10.27 15.48
CA ASN A 20 -6.05 10.67 15.97
C ASN A 20 -5.08 10.95 14.82
N TRP A 21 -5.11 10.13 13.76
CA TRP A 21 -4.29 10.35 12.58
C TRP A 21 -4.73 11.62 11.84
N GLN A 22 -6.03 11.84 11.66
CA GLN A 22 -6.55 13.04 11.01
C GLN A 22 -6.19 14.30 11.80
N VAL A 23 -6.38 14.29 13.12
CA VAL A 23 -6.01 15.42 14.00
C VAL A 23 -4.50 15.65 14.03
N GLN A 24 -3.69 14.59 14.07
CA GLN A 24 -2.23 14.69 14.07
C GLN A 24 -1.70 15.43 12.83
N TYR A 25 -2.24 15.14 11.64
CA TYR A 25 -1.73 15.71 10.39
C TYR A 25 -2.44 16.97 9.92
N PHE A 26 -3.72 17.14 10.26
CA PHE A 26 -4.56 18.21 9.71
C PHE A 26 -5.15 19.16 10.75
N GLY A 27 -5.03 18.84 12.05
CA GLY A 27 -5.77 19.51 13.12
C GLY A 27 -7.24 19.08 13.15
N SER A 28 -8.04 19.72 14.01
CA SER A 28 -9.48 19.42 14.10
C SER A 28 -10.27 20.10 12.98
N ASN A 29 -11.32 19.44 12.51
CA ASN A 29 -12.32 19.97 11.57
C ASN A 29 -11.74 20.50 10.24
N ASN A 30 -10.71 19.85 9.72
CA ASN A 30 -10.11 20.19 8.45
C ASN A 30 -10.61 19.24 7.34
N PRO A 31 -11.33 19.75 6.31
CA PRO A 31 -11.87 18.92 5.23
C PRO A 31 -10.80 18.25 4.37
N LYS A 32 -9.55 18.70 4.42
CA LYS A 32 -8.43 18.02 3.75
C LYS A 32 -8.09 16.65 4.36
N ALA A 33 -8.60 16.36 5.55
CA ALA A 33 -8.37 15.07 6.23
C ALA A 33 -9.30 13.94 5.77
N GLY A 34 -10.26 14.22 4.88
CA GLY A 34 -11.23 13.20 4.44
C GLY A 34 -10.58 12.05 3.66
N PRO A 35 -11.17 10.84 3.67
CA PRO A 35 -10.55 9.60 3.19
C PRO A 35 -10.21 9.59 1.69
N THR A 36 -11.00 10.29 0.88
CA THR A 36 -10.84 10.35 -0.58
C THR A 36 -9.95 11.50 -1.05
N VAL A 37 -9.49 12.35 -0.13
CA VAL A 37 -8.67 13.52 -0.46
C VAL A 37 -7.21 13.12 -0.61
N ASP A 38 -6.59 13.57 -1.70
CA ASP A 38 -5.13 13.57 -1.88
C ASP A 38 -4.59 14.94 -1.46
N ALA A 39 -4.24 15.07 -0.17
CA ALA A 39 -4.00 16.38 0.43
C ALA A 39 -2.69 17.04 -0.01
N ASP A 40 -1.70 16.25 -0.40
CA ASP A 40 -0.39 16.72 -0.87
C ASP A 40 -0.18 16.59 -2.39
N GLY A 41 -1.16 16.05 -3.12
CA GLY A 41 -1.11 15.94 -4.58
C GLY A 41 -0.14 14.86 -5.07
N SER A 42 0.17 13.87 -4.23
CA SER A 42 1.08 12.77 -4.58
C SER A 42 0.46 11.71 -5.49
N GLY A 43 -0.86 11.80 -5.72
CA GLY A 43 -1.68 10.82 -6.43
C GLY A 43 -2.25 9.73 -5.52
N GLN A 44 -2.12 9.86 -4.19
CA GLN A 44 -2.59 8.87 -3.22
C GLN A 44 -3.43 9.52 -2.13
N ASN A 45 -4.68 9.06 -1.99
CA ASN A 45 -5.61 9.61 -1.02
C ASN A 45 -5.26 9.24 0.43
N ASN A 46 -5.87 9.94 1.37
CA ASN A 46 -5.66 9.77 2.80
C ASN A 46 -5.95 8.35 3.30
N LEU A 47 -7.01 7.69 2.79
CA LEU A 47 -7.32 6.30 3.18
C LEU A 47 -6.17 5.36 2.84
N PHE A 48 -5.64 5.44 1.63
CA PHE A 48 -4.49 4.64 1.23
C PHE A 48 -3.25 5.02 2.06
N LYS A 49 -2.99 6.31 2.27
CA LYS A 49 -1.83 6.75 3.06
C LYS A 49 -1.88 6.29 4.50
N TRP A 50 -3.05 6.30 5.13
CA TRP A 50 -3.24 5.77 6.48
C TRP A 50 -2.91 4.28 6.55
N ILE A 51 -3.47 3.47 5.62
CA ILE A 51 -3.18 2.03 5.51
C ILE A 51 -1.70 1.77 5.24
N ALA A 52 -1.10 2.53 4.32
CA ALA A 52 0.30 2.41 3.95
C ALA A 52 1.26 2.97 5.01
N GLY A 53 0.76 3.70 6.02
CA GLY A 53 1.59 4.36 7.04
C GLY A 53 2.41 5.54 6.50
N LEU A 54 1.88 6.23 5.49
CA LEU A 54 2.49 7.39 4.86
C LEU A 54 2.01 8.70 5.49
N ASN A 55 2.81 9.75 5.30
CA ASN A 55 2.45 11.09 5.71
C ASN A 55 1.59 11.76 4.62
N PRO A 56 0.39 12.25 4.95
CA PRO A 56 -0.52 12.80 3.96
C PRO A 56 -0.23 14.23 3.52
N VAL A 57 0.79 14.90 4.09
CA VAL A 57 1.06 16.32 3.84
C VAL A 57 2.49 16.63 3.36
N ASP A 58 3.31 15.62 3.01
CA ASP A 58 4.72 15.81 2.64
C ASP A 58 5.12 15.27 1.26
N GLY A 59 4.16 14.78 0.48
CA GLY A 59 4.38 14.21 -0.85
C GLY A 59 4.85 12.75 -0.82
N SER A 60 4.92 12.11 0.35
CA SER A 60 5.28 10.69 0.44
C SER A 60 4.29 9.80 -0.29
N ARG A 61 4.81 8.78 -1.00
CA ARG A 61 4.00 7.86 -1.80
C ARG A 61 4.53 6.43 -1.75
N PHE A 62 3.61 5.47 -1.86
CA PHE A 62 3.94 4.07 -2.06
C PHE A 62 4.04 3.76 -3.56
N THR A 63 5.08 3.07 -3.99
CA THR A 63 5.27 2.67 -5.39
C THR A 63 5.50 1.17 -5.47
N ALA A 64 5.02 0.57 -6.56
CA ALA A 64 5.27 -0.82 -6.89
C ALA A 64 5.55 -0.95 -8.39
N ALA A 65 6.50 -1.80 -8.77
CA ALA A 65 6.87 -2.04 -10.15
C ALA A 65 7.29 -3.49 -10.35
N ALA A 66 6.88 -4.06 -11.50
CA ALA A 66 7.36 -5.35 -11.95
C ALA A 66 8.33 -5.17 -13.12
N SER A 67 9.41 -5.95 -13.17
CA SER A 67 10.34 -5.96 -14.28
C SER A 67 10.90 -7.37 -14.54
N PRO A 68 11.19 -7.72 -15.81
CA PRO A 68 11.85 -8.98 -16.12
C PRO A 68 13.29 -8.97 -15.63
N ILE A 69 13.79 -10.15 -15.25
CA ILE A 69 15.20 -10.32 -14.89
C ILE A 69 16.00 -10.63 -16.17
N PRO A 70 16.97 -9.78 -16.56
CA PRO A 70 17.76 -10.01 -17.76
C PRO A 70 18.46 -11.37 -17.74
N GLY A 71 18.33 -12.13 -18.83
CA GLY A 71 18.94 -13.46 -18.97
C GLY A 71 18.30 -14.56 -18.14
N GLN A 72 17.18 -14.31 -17.45
CA GLN A 72 16.46 -15.33 -16.67
C GLN A 72 14.97 -15.40 -17.09
N PRO A 73 14.66 -16.02 -18.24
CA PRO A 73 13.27 -16.25 -18.66
C PRO A 73 12.47 -17.00 -17.59
N GLY A 74 11.21 -16.62 -17.41
CA GLY A 74 10.34 -17.20 -16.39
C GLY A 74 10.58 -16.67 -14.97
N LYS A 75 11.37 -15.59 -14.83
CA LYS A 75 11.52 -14.88 -13.56
C LYS A 75 11.26 -13.39 -13.69
N MET A 76 10.67 -12.83 -12.63
CA MET A 76 10.31 -11.42 -12.55
C MET A 76 10.73 -10.85 -11.20
N TRP A 77 11.23 -9.62 -11.19
CA TRP A 77 11.28 -8.80 -9.99
C TRP A 77 9.96 -8.07 -9.82
N PHE A 78 9.42 -8.11 -8.61
CA PHE A 78 8.35 -7.23 -8.16
C PHE A 78 8.85 -6.45 -6.94
N SER A 79 9.08 -5.16 -7.14
CA SER A 79 9.65 -4.28 -6.11
C SER A 79 8.62 -3.26 -5.65
N PHE A 80 8.58 -2.99 -4.35
CA PHE A 80 7.71 -1.96 -3.79
C PHE A 80 8.34 -1.27 -2.57
N SER A 81 7.92 -0.03 -2.34
CA SER A 81 8.43 0.82 -1.28
C SER A 81 7.45 1.94 -0.94
N PRO A 82 7.49 2.52 0.27
CA PRO A 82 8.31 2.09 1.41
C PRO A 82 7.67 0.93 2.21
N LEU A 83 8.52 0.11 2.81
CA LEU A 83 8.18 -0.72 3.95
C LEU A 83 8.06 0.17 5.19
N VAL A 84 6.90 0.16 5.83
CA VAL A 84 6.62 0.91 7.05
C VAL A 84 6.42 -0.06 8.20
N ALA A 85 7.05 0.22 9.34
CA ALA A 85 6.96 -0.63 10.53
C ALA A 85 5.50 -0.82 10.97
N GLY A 86 5.15 -2.03 11.42
CA GLY A 86 3.79 -2.36 11.82
C GLY A 86 2.81 -2.53 10.66
N ARG A 87 3.28 -2.72 9.42
CA ARG A 87 2.44 -3.06 8.25
C ARG A 87 2.84 -4.42 7.73
N THR A 88 1.87 -5.18 7.23
CA THR A 88 2.10 -6.46 6.55
C THR A 88 1.98 -6.28 5.04
N TYR A 89 2.77 -7.05 4.28
CA TYR A 89 2.80 -6.97 2.83
C TYR A 89 2.69 -8.37 2.23
N THR A 90 1.60 -8.63 1.51
CA THR A 90 1.37 -9.89 0.79
C THR A 90 1.39 -9.62 -0.70
N VAL A 91 2.31 -10.27 -1.42
CA VAL A 91 2.33 -10.21 -2.89
C VAL A 91 1.34 -11.22 -3.44
N GLU A 92 0.52 -10.78 -4.38
CA GLU A 92 -0.40 -11.62 -5.12
C GLU A 92 -0.15 -11.50 -6.62
N ASN A 93 -0.46 -12.57 -7.33
CA ASN A 93 -0.37 -12.64 -8.78
C ASN A 93 -1.69 -13.05 -9.43
N ASN A 94 -1.82 -12.72 -10.71
CA ASN A 94 -2.92 -13.12 -11.58
C ASN A 94 -2.42 -13.20 -13.01
N ASP A 95 -2.66 -14.30 -13.72
CA ASP A 95 -2.16 -14.51 -15.08
C ASP A 95 -3.13 -14.01 -16.17
N THR A 96 -4.36 -13.62 -15.78
CA THR A 96 -5.44 -13.24 -16.72
C THR A 96 -6.02 -11.85 -16.47
N LEU A 97 -5.73 -11.24 -15.32
CA LEU A 97 -6.34 -10.02 -14.81
C LEU A 97 -7.87 -10.12 -14.55
N LEU A 98 -8.46 -11.32 -14.67
CA LEU A 98 -9.87 -11.51 -14.37
C LEU A 98 -10.15 -11.34 -12.86
N PRO A 99 -11.29 -10.76 -12.47
CA PRO A 99 -11.70 -10.68 -11.07
C PRO A 99 -11.73 -12.08 -10.42
N GLY A 100 -11.32 -12.16 -9.15
CA GLY A 100 -11.32 -13.42 -8.39
C GLY A 100 -10.15 -14.37 -8.65
N ALA A 101 -9.32 -14.13 -9.65
CA ALA A 101 -8.15 -14.97 -9.96
C ALA A 101 -6.85 -14.52 -9.25
N TRP A 102 -6.91 -13.49 -8.41
CA TRP A 102 -5.78 -13.09 -7.57
C TRP A 102 -5.55 -14.10 -6.46
N HIS A 103 -4.31 -14.53 -6.30
CA HIS A 103 -3.89 -15.45 -5.26
C HIS A 103 -2.51 -15.07 -4.73
N ALA A 104 -2.19 -15.51 -3.52
CA ALA A 104 -0.87 -15.31 -2.94
C ALA A 104 0.21 -15.88 -3.86
N LEU A 105 1.23 -15.07 -4.13
CA LEU A 105 2.38 -15.51 -4.92
C LEU A 105 3.11 -16.61 -4.14
N THR A 106 3.44 -17.71 -4.82
CA THR A 106 4.20 -18.83 -4.26
C THR A 106 5.49 -19.04 -5.04
N GLY A 107 6.45 -19.79 -4.49
CA GLY A 107 7.71 -20.07 -5.19
C GLY A 107 8.59 -18.84 -5.42
N PHE A 108 8.54 -17.86 -4.51
CA PHE A 108 9.33 -16.64 -4.59
C PHE A 108 10.51 -16.64 -3.62
N SER A 109 11.48 -15.78 -3.90
CA SER A 109 12.49 -15.36 -2.92
C SER A 109 12.37 -13.85 -2.66
N GLN A 110 12.70 -13.40 -1.46
CA GLN A 110 12.57 -11.99 -1.07
C GLN A 110 13.91 -11.43 -0.59
N SER A 111 14.17 -10.17 -0.91
CA SER A 111 15.26 -9.37 -0.35
C SER A 111 14.78 -7.95 -0.06
N ASP A 112 15.22 -7.39 1.06
CA ASP A 112 14.92 -6.02 1.45
C ASP A 112 16.21 -5.18 1.44
N SER A 113 16.13 -3.95 0.94
CA SER A 113 17.22 -2.97 0.96
C SER A 113 16.65 -1.61 1.39
N GLY A 114 17.01 -1.17 2.60
CA GLY A 114 16.35 -0.03 3.24
C GLY A 114 14.85 -0.28 3.38
N THR A 115 14.04 0.64 2.87
CA THR A 115 12.57 0.53 2.85
C THR A 115 12.03 -0.11 1.58
N THR A 116 12.87 -0.66 0.70
CA THR A 116 12.42 -1.30 -0.54
C THR A 116 12.46 -2.80 -0.38
N ARG A 117 11.35 -3.46 -0.71
CA ARG A 117 11.26 -4.91 -0.84
C ARG A 117 11.29 -5.29 -2.30
N THR A 118 12.08 -6.29 -2.63
CA THR A 118 12.06 -6.96 -3.94
C THR A 118 11.69 -8.42 -3.74
N VAL A 119 10.62 -8.84 -4.40
CA VAL A 119 10.18 -10.23 -4.50
C VAL A 119 10.52 -10.75 -5.88
N THR A 120 11.35 -11.79 -5.94
CA THR A 120 11.66 -12.51 -7.17
C THR A 120 10.67 -13.65 -7.33
N ASP A 121 9.76 -13.52 -8.29
CA ASP A 121 8.91 -14.62 -8.74
C ASP A 121 9.76 -15.61 -9.56
N ASN A 122 9.88 -16.87 -9.12
CA ASN A 122 10.59 -17.93 -9.86
C ASN A 122 9.65 -18.82 -10.68
N THR A 123 8.37 -18.45 -10.78
CA THR A 123 7.29 -19.26 -11.37
C THR A 123 6.55 -18.54 -12.48
N ALA A 124 7.10 -17.43 -13.00
CA ALA A 124 6.42 -16.65 -14.02
C ALA A 124 6.28 -17.46 -15.32
N PRO A 125 5.08 -17.52 -15.95
CA PRO A 125 4.77 -18.49 -17.00
C PRO A 125 5.41 -18.18 -18.37
N GLY A 126 6.30 -17.18 -18.45
CA GLY A 126 6.92 -16.73 -19.70
C GLY A 126 5.98 -15.99 -20.66
N THR A 127 4.70 -15.87 -20.32
CA THR A 127 3.69 -15.08 -21.04
C THR A 127 3.39 -13.79 -20.27
N HIS A 128 2.19 -13.68 -19.69
CA HIS A 128 1.75 -12.52 -18.92
C HIS A 128 1.47 -12.93 -17.48
N ARG A 129 1.88 -12.07 -16.56
CA ARG A 129 1.53 -12.15 -15.14
C ARG A 129 1.42 -10.73 -14.59
N PHE A 130 0.35 -10.48 -13.86
CA PHE A 130 0.09 -9.24 -13.15
C PHE A 130 0.36 -9.43 -11.68
N TYR A 131 0.85 -8.38 -11.02
CA TYR A 131 1.22 -8.41 -9.61
C TYR A 131 0.52 -7.27 -8.87
N ARG A 132 0.19 -7.53 -7.61
CA ARG A 132 -0.20 -6.50 -6.65
C ARG A 132 0.40 -6.81 -5.29
N VAL A 133 0.45 -5.80 -4.44
CA VAL A 133 0.78 -5.96 -3.03
C VAL A 133 -0.42 -5.52 -2.20
N LEU A 134 -0.87 -6.41 -1.33
CA LEU A 134 -1.84 -6.10 -0.30
C LEU A 134 -1.10 -5.58 0.93
N ILE A 135 -1.47 -4.39 1.37
CA ILE A 135 -0.96 -3.78 2.60
C ILE A 135 -2.01 -4.00 3.69
N GLY A 136 -1.60 -4.57 4.81
CA GLY A 136 -2.46 -4.80 5.98
C GLY A 136 -1.94 -4.04 7.20
N MET A 137 -2.87 -3.66 8.07
CA MET A 137 -2.58 -3.20 9.42
C MET A 137 -2.89 -4.35 10.40
N PRO A 138 -1.99 -4.67 11.35
CA PRO A 138 -2.19 -5.68 12.38
C PRO A 138 -3.38 -5.39 13.30
#